data_AF-A0A2N1A0W9-F1
#
_entry.id   AF-A0A2N1A0W9-F1
#
_cell.length_a   1.000
_cell.length_b   1.000
_cell.length_c   1.000
_cell.angle_alpha   90.00
_cell.angle_beta   90.00
_cell.angle_gamma   90.00
#
_symmetry.space_group_name_H-M   'P 1'
#
loop_
_entity.id
_entity.type
_entity.pdbx_description
1 polymer ?
#
loop_
_entity_poly.entity_id
_entity_poly.type
_entity_poly.pdbx_seq_one_letter_code
_entity_poly.pdbx_strand_id
1 'polypeptide(L)'
;MTLSKKIISAFFVIIISNQLFASNGGVEETRSTASQVGEVVQTLQLALTTRDEQALKTIRLYGTDSRYYSMIRGWLFQELVGVESQLHATKKAKDAAKFQAHSNFLKQAIRAIDLE
;
A
#
# COMPACT_ATOMS: atom_id res chain seq x y z
N MET A 1 -8.48 -16.21 31.85
CA MET A 1 -7.84 -16.69 30.60
C MET A 1 -8.91 -16.59 29.53
N THR A 2 -8.96 -15.57 28.68
CA THR A 2 -8.02 -15.33 27.57
C THR A 2 -8.02 -13.84 27.16
N LEU A 3 -6.83 -13.27 27.14
CA LEU A 3 -6.53 -11.90 26.76
C LEU A 3 -6.61 -11.78 25.22
N SER A 4 -7.67 -11.13 24.70
CA SER A 4 -7.80 -10.80 23.29
C SER A 4 -6.81 -9.68 22.92
N LYS A 5 -5.60 -10.04 22.53
CA LYS A 5 -4.64 -9.12 21.91
C LYS A 5 -5.09 -8.83 20.48
N LYS A 6 -5.90 -7.78 20.31
CA LYS A 6 -6.03 -7.11 19.02
C LYS A 6 -4.72 -6.37 18.77
N ILE A 7 -3.84 -6.94 17.95
CA ILE A 7 -2.66 -6.24 17.44
C ILE A 7 -3.19 -5.23 16.41
N ILE A 8 -3.61 -4.07 16.92
CA ILE A 8 -3.71 -2.87 16.09
C ILE A 8 -2.26 -2.54 15.75
N SER A 9 -1.88 -2.77 14.49
CA SER A 9 -0.60 -2.33 13.94
C SER A 9 -0.63 -0.79 13.93
N ALA A 10 -0.30 -0.22 15.08
CA ALA A 10 0.14 1.15 15.21
C ALA A 10 1.59 1.17 14.73
N PHE A 11 1.91 2.04 13.77
CA PHE A 11 3.10 2.89 13.76
C PHE A 11 3.22 3.56 12.39
N PHE A 12 2.44 4.62 12.18
CA PHE A 12 2.78 5.66 11.22
C PHE A 12 2.63 7.02 11.91
N VAL A 13 3.56 7.28 12.84
CA VAL A 13 3.85 8.63 13.31
C VAL A 13 5.25 8.94 12.83
N ILE A 14 5.33 9.45 11.60
CA ILE A 14 6.51 10.19 11.15
C ILE A 14 6.14 11.67 11.30
N ILE A 15 6.75 12.30 12.31
CA ILE A 15 6.72 13.74 12.52
C ILE A 15 7.48 14.36 11.34
N ILE A 16 6.77 14.97 10.38
CA ILE A 16 7.41 15.86 9.41
C ILE A 16 7.29 17.27 9.97
N SER A 17 8.33 17.69 10.69
CA SER A 17 8.58 19.09 10.99
C SER A 17 8.88 19.82 9.68
N ASN A 18 7.93 20.61 9.16
CA ASN A 18 8.20 21.62 8.13
C ASN A 18 7.50 22.92 8.51
N GLN A 19 8.19 23.73 9.32
CA GLN A 19 8.01 25.17 9.36
C GLN A 19 8.80 25.79 8.21
N LEU A 20 8.27 26.89 7.65
CA LEU A 20 8.79 27.72 6.56
C LEU A 20 8.67 27.14 5.14
N PHE A 21 7.57 27.50 4.45
CA PHE A 21 7.62 28.31 3.23
C PHE A 21 6.22 28.90 3.00
N ALA A 22 6.06 30.18 3.36
CA ALA A 22 4.98 31.00 2.84
C ALA A 22 5.40 31.47 1.45
N SER A 23 4.72 31.02 0.39
CA SER A 23 4.72 31.70 -0.90
C SER A 23 3.30 32.11 -1.27
N ASN A 24 3.03 33.40 -1.18
CA ASN A 24 1.87 34.04 -1.81
C ASN A 24 1.97 33.87 -3.33
N GLY A 25 0.95 33.26 -3.96
CA GLY A 25 0.78 33.31 -5.41
C GLY A 25 -0.23 32.30 -5.94
N GLY A 26 -1.41 32.81 -6.34
CA GLY A 26 -2.36 32.11 -7.21
C GLY A 26 -3.43 31.29 -6.48
N VAL A 27 -4.70 31.70 -6.64
CA VAL A 27 -5.87 30.86 -6.31
C VAL A 27 -6.01 29.81 -7.41
N GLU A 28 -5.06 28.87 -7.48
CA GLU A 28 -5.35 27.53 -7.97
C GLU A 28 -5.65 26.67 -6.75
N GLU A 29 -6.66 25.82 -6.89
CA GLU A 29 -7.14 24.84 -5.92
C GLU A 29 -6.00 23.88 -5.54
N THR A 30 -5.08 24.36 -4.72
CA THR A 30 -3.86 23.66 -4.34
C THR A 30 -4.28 22.68 -3.27
N ARG A 31 -4.84 21.53 -3.67
CA ARG A 31 -5.07 20.42 -2.74
C ARG A 31 -3.76 20.19 -2.01
N SER A 32 -3.81 20.26 -0.69
CA SER A 32 -2.63 20.03 0.13
C SER A 32 -2.04 18.67 -0.25
N THR A 33 -0.72 18.58 -0.31
CA THR A 33 0.00 17.33 -0.61
C THR A 33 -0.50 16.17 0.25
N ALA A 34 -0.86 16.46 1.51
CA ALA A 34 -1.46 15.49 2.43
C ALA A 34 -2.81 14.91 1.93
N SER A 35 -3.67 15.75 1.35
CA SER A 35 -4.96 15.30 0.81
C SER A 35 -4.77 14.38 -0.39
N GLN A 36 -3.84 14.72 -1.28
CA GLN A 36 -3.51 13.90 -2.46
C GLN A 36 -2.93 12.54 -2.04
N VAL A 37 -1.99 12.52 -1.10
CA VAL A 37 -1.45 11.27 -0.55
C VAL A 37 -2.56 10.43 0.10
N GLY A 38 -3.46 11.06 0.84
CA GLY A 38 -4.61 10.37 1.46
C GLY A 38 -5.55 9.70 0.45
N GLU A 39 -5.84 10.36 -0.66
CA GLU A 39 -6.65 9.78 -1.75
C GLU A 39 -5.94 8.58 -2.40
N VAL A 40 -4.62 8.70 -2.64
CA VAL A 40 -3.80 7.61 -3.20
C VAL A 40 -3.79 6.40 -2.27
N VAL A 41 -3.58 6.60 -0.97
CA VAL A 41 -3.56 5.51 0.03
C VAL A 41 -4.89 4.77 0.06
N GLN A 42 -6.02 5.49 0.11
CA GLN A 42 -7.35 4.88 0.10
C GLN A 42 -7.60 4.06 -1.17
N THR A 43 -7.19 4.62 -2.31
CA THR A 43 -7.33 3.97 -3.62
C THR A 43 -6.50 2.69 -3.70
N LEU A 44 -5.27 2.71 -3.21
CA LEU A 44 -4.40 1.52 -3.16
C LEU A 44 -4.93 0.47 -2.19
N GLN A 45 -5.49 0.88 -1.05
CA GLN A 45 -6.07 -0.06 -0.09
C GLN A 45 -7.28 -0.79 -0.67
N LEU A 46 -8.10 -0.11 -1.47
CA LEU A 46 -9.19 -0.73 -2.21
C LEU A 46 -8.65 -1.72 -3.25
N ALA A 47 -7.63 -1.33 -4.01
CA ALA A 47 -6.99 -2.19 -5.01
C ALA A 47 -6.41 -3.47 -4.39
N LEU A 48 -5.75 -3.38 -3.24
CA LEU A 48 -5.22 -4.52 -2.49
C LEU A 48 -6.31 -5.42 -1.90
N THR A 49 -7.53 -4.89 -1.76
CA THR A 49 -8.68 -5.68 -1.29
C THR A 49 -9.30 -6.46 -2.44
N THR A 50 -9.60 -5.79 -3.57
CA THR A 50 -10.29 -6.41 -4.73
C THR A 50 -9.41 -7.36 -5.51
N ARG A 51 -8.13 -6.99 -5.73
CA ARG A 51 -7.11 -7.81 -6.40
C ARG A 51 -7.51 -8.31 -7.79
N ASP A 52 -8.22 -7.48 -8.54
CA ASP A 52 -8.60 -7.73 -9.93
C ASP A 52 -7.64 -7.03 -10.92
N GLU A 53 -7.93 -7.13 -12.22
CA GLU A 53 -7.12 -6.49 -13.27
C GLU A 53 -7.11 -4.96 -13.13
N GLN A 54 -8.22 -4.37 -12.69
CA GLN A 54 -8.31 -2.93 -12.48
C GLN A 54 -7.44 -2.50 -11.30
N ALA A 55 -7.35 -3.30 -10.25
CA ALA A 55 -6.43 -3.08 -9.14
C ALA A 55 -4.97 -3.05 -9.60
N LEU A 56 -4.56 -3.96 -10.51
CA LEU A 56 -3.20 -3.91 -11.09
C LEU A 56 -2.95 -2.64 -11.87
N LYS A 57 -3.92 -2.17 -12.67
CA LYS A 57 -3.80 -0.90 -13.42
C LYS A 57 -3.65 0.28 -12.48
N THR A 58 -4.44 0.33 -11.41
CA THR A 58 -4.37 1.37 -10.38
C THR A 58 -3.01 1.36 -9.66
N ILE A 59 -2.54 0.18 -9.23
CA ILE A 59 -1.23 0.06 -8.58
C ILE A 59 -0.12 0.48 -9.53
N ARG A 60 -0.21 0.12 -10.81
CA ARG A 60 0.76 0.55 -11.82
C ARG A 60 0.77 2.06 -11.97
N LEU A 61 -0.41 2.68 -12.18
CA LEU A 61 -0.56 4.12 -12.39
C LEU A 61 0.11 4.94 -11.29
N TYR A 62 -0.15 4.62 -10.03
CA TYR A 62 0.46 5.34 -8.92
C TYR A 62 1.86 4.85 -8.58
N GLY A 63 2.12 3.55 -8.77
CA GLY A 63 3.38 2.91 -8.43
C GLY A 63 4.53 3.35 -9.33
N THR A 64 4.28 3.74 -10.58
CA THR A 64 5.30 4.30 -11.49
C THR A 64 5.49 5.81 -11.34
N ASP A 65 4.66 6.47 -10.53
CA ASP A 65 4.84 7.88 -10.21
C ASP A 65 5.97 8.03 -9.19
N SER A 66 7.02 8.78 -9.55
CA SER A 66 8.20 8.96 -8.72
C SER A 66 7.90 9.56 -7.34
N ARG A 67 6.79 10.31 -7.19
CA ARG A 67 6.35 10.87 -5.91
C ARG A 67 5.91 9.79 -4.92
N TYR A 68 5.41 8.67 -5.42
CA TYR A 68 4.81 7.61 -4.61
C TYR A 68 5.55 6.28 -4.70
N TYR A 69 6.42 6.08 -5.70
CA TYR A 69 7.12 4.82 -5.99
C TYR A 69 7.69 4.15 -4.73
N SER A 70 8.55 4.85 -3.99
CA SER A 70 9.22 4.27 -2.80
C SER A 70 8.22 3.85 -1.72
N MET A 71 7.16 4.63 -1.52
CA MET A 71 6.10 4.34 -0.55
C MET A 71 5.30 3.11 -0.98
N ILE A 72 4.85 3.08 -2.24
CA ILE A 72 4.01 2.00 -2.78
C ILE A 72 4.80 0.70 -2.85
N ARG A 73 6.02 0.73 -3.38
CA ARG A 73 6.89 -0.45 -3.45
C ARG A 73 7.19 -1.01 -2.06
N GLY A 74 7.50 -0.13 -1.10
CA GLY A 74 7.71 -0.53 0.29
C GLY A 74 6.50 -1.21 0.90
N TRP A 75 5.30 -0.64 0.69
CA TRP A 75 4.05 -1.22 1.16
C TRP A 75 3.76 -2.59 0.53
N LEU A 76 3.83 -2.70 -0.80
CA LEU A 76 3.58 -3.96 -1.51
C LEU A 76 4.53 -5.08 -1.03
N PHE A 77 5.80 -4.73 -0.80
CA PHE A 77 6.79 -5.68 -0.30
C PHE A 77 6.49 -6.13 1.14
N GLN A 78 6.13 -5.21 2.03
CA GLN A 78 5.75 -5.54 3.41
C GLN A 78 4.51 -6.44 3.46
N GLU A 79 3.50 -6.14 2.65
CA GLU A 79 2.30 -6.97 2.53
C GLU A 79 2.66 -8.37 2.01
N LEU A 80 3.53 -8.47 1.00
CA LEU A 80 3.98 -9.75 0.45
C LEU A 80 4.66 -10.61 1.52
N VAL A 81 5.57 -10.03 2.30
CA VAL A 81 6.25 -10.73 3.41
C VAL A 81 5.24 -11.25 4.43
N GLY A 82 4.23 -10.44 4.78
CA GLY A 82 3.16 -10.84 5.70
C GLY A 82 2.33 -12.01 5.17
N VAL A 83 1.92 -11.94 3.91
CA VAL A 83 1.13 -12.98 3.23
C VAL A 83 1.92 -14.28 3.07
N GLU A 84 3.19 -14.21 2.71
CA GLU A 84 4.05 -15.39 2.57
C GLU A 84 4.30 -16.08 3.92
N SER A 85 4.45 -15.31 4.99
CA SER A 85 4.53 -15.84 6.36
C SER A 85 3.25 -16.61 6.73
N GLN A 86 2.08 -16.03 6.45
CA GLN A 86 0.78 -16.68 6.69
C GLN A 86 0.61 -17.93 5.84
N LEU A 87 0.97 -17.87 4.55
CA LEU A 87 0.95 -19.01 3.65
C LEU A 87 1.85 -20.14 4.17
N HIS A 88 3.05 -19.80 4.65
CA HIS A 88 3.98 -20.76 5.21
C HIS A 88 3.41 -21.46 6.46
N ALA A 89 2.76 -20.70 7.34
CA ALA A 89 2.12 -21.23 8.54
C ALA A 89 0.86 -22.08 8.24
N THR A 90 0.21 -21.86 7.10
CA THR A 90 -1.11 -22.44 6.77
C THR A 90 -1.09 -23.46 5.63
N LYS A 91 0.08 -23.96 5.20
CA LYS A 91 0.29 -24.83 4.02
C LYS A 91 -0.66 -26.02 3.80
N LYS A 92 -1.42 -26.47 4.82
CA LYS A 92 -2.40 -27.57 4.72
C LYS A 92 -3.85 -27.15 5.04
N ALA A 93 -4.07 -25.87 5.29
CA ALA A 93 -5.37 -25.32 5.66
C ALA A 93 -6.15 -24.87 4.43
N LYS A 94 -7.48 -24.79 4.58
CA LYS A 94 -8.41 -24.27 3.56
C LYS A 94 -8.02 -22.88 3.04
N ASP A 95 -7.34 -22.08 3.87
CA ASP A 95 -6.95 -20.71 3.54
C ASP A 95 -5.64 -20.60 2.74
N ALA A 96 -4.88 -21.69 2.57
CA ALA A 96 -3.62 -21.67 1.82
C ALA A 96 -3.81 -21.14 0.39
N ALA A 97 -4.91 -21.53 -0.28
CA ALA A 97 -5.23 -21.06 -1.63
C ALA A 97 -5.46 -19.54 -1.69
N LYS A 98 -6.09 -18.97 -0.66
CA LYS A 98 -6.34 -17.51 -0.56
C LYS A 98 -5.02 -16.75 -0.39
N PHE A 99 -4.14 -17.22 0.48
CA PHE A 99 -2.83 -16.58 0.69
C PHE A 99 -1.92 -16.76 -0.52
N GLN A 100 -1.97 -17.91 -1.20
CA GLN A 100 -1.23 -18.12 -2.44
C GLN A 100 -1.69 -17.17 -3.54
N ALA A 101 -3.00 -17.01 -3.75
CA ALA A 101 -3.54 -16.06 -4.71
C ALA A 101 -3.12 -14.61 -4.39
N HIS A 102 -3.14 -14.25 -3.10
CA HIS A 102 -2.70 -12.92 -2.67
C HIS A 102 -1.19 -12.69 -2.91
N SER A 103 -0.34 -13.67 -2.55
CA SER A 103 1.10 -13.62 -2.81
C SER A 103 1.40 -13.45 -4.31
N ASN A 104 0.69 -14.18 -5.16
CA ASN A 104 0.85 -14.11 -6.61
C ASN A 104 0.47 -12.71 -7.15
N PHE A 105 -0.65 -12.16 -6.70
CA PHE A 105 -1.07 -10.80 -7.07
C PHE A 105 -0.02 -9.76 -6.68
N LEU A 106 0.49 -9.81 -5.46
CA LEU A 106 1.49 -8.85 -4.96
C LEU A 106 2.80 -8.94 -5.74
N LYS A 107 3.26 -10.16 -6.07
CA LYS A 107 4.45 -10.37 -6.93
C LYS A 107 4.24 -9.77 -8.32
N GLN A 108 3.06 -9.94 -8.90
CA GLN A 108 2.71 -9.34 -10.19
C GLN A 108 2.67 -7.81 -10.11
N ALA A 109 2.09 -7.25 -9.05
CA ALA A 109 2.00 -5.81 -8.83
C ALA A 109 3.39 -5.17 -8.68
N ILE A 110 4.28 -5.75 -7.86
CA ILE A 110 5.66 -5.29 -7.70
C ILE A 110 6.41 -5.34 -9.04
N ARG A 111 6.29 -6.46 -9.76
CA ARG A 111 6.91 -6.59 -11.08
C ARG A 111 6.38 -5.56 -12.08
N ALA A 112 5.10 -5.19 -11.99
CA ALA A 112 4.49 -4.22 -12.91
C ALA A 112 5.00 -2.79 -12.71
N ILE A 113 5.47 -2.44 -11.50
CA ILE A 113 6.03 -1.12 -11.17
C ILE A 113 7.55 -1.06 -11.29
N ASP A 114 8.25 -2.19 -11.16
CA ASP A 114 9.72 -2.26 -11.25
C ASP A 114 10.24 -2.36 -12.71
N LEU A 115 9.37 -2.61 -13.70
CA LEU A 115 9.73 -2.84 -15.11
C LEU A 115 9.54 -1.63 -16.05
N GLU A 116 9.15 -0.47 -15.52
CA GLU A 116 9.11 0.83 -16.23
C GLU A 116 10.31 1.68 -15.82
#